data_AF-A0A6G3XQG4-F1
#
_entry.id   AF-A0A6G3XQG4-F1
#
_cell.length_a   1.000
_cell.length_b   1.000
_cell.length_c   1.000
_cell.angle_alpha   90.00
_cell.angle_beta   90.00
_cell.angle_gamma   90.00
#
_symmetry.space_group_name_H-M   'P 1'
#
loop_
_entity.id
_entity.type
_entity.pdbx_description
1 polymer ?
#
loop_
_entity_poly.entity_id
_entity_poly.type
_entity_poly.pdbx_seq_one_letter_code
_entity_poly.pdbx_strand_id
1 'polypeptide(L)'
;MGDTDESNIIPLPDPDGHRQRPPDAPRPWEKTDRAQAVMEGAIGPEPPAPPECPQCGLTVERHVTYYGTHVLLEPSLLAPAHTVPAWHRWYVDPNGTAWNSREDEPAPGAVCRIPHRIACPGLSLEETGLWRWLDTVRAENAARARREADGTIGPAALPDAG
;
A
#
# COMPACT_ATOMS: atom_id res chain seq x y z
N MET A 1 56.78 -12.18 45.94
CA MET A 1 56.48 -11.30 44.80
C MET A 1 56.12 -12.23 43.66
N GLY A 2 54.90 -12.44 43.23
CA GLY A 2 53.60 -11.79 43.42
C GLY A 2 52.81 -12.25 42.19
N ASP A 3 51.80 -13.09 42.42
CA ASP A 3 51.11 -13.89 41.40
C ASP A 3 50.56 -13.07 40.23
N THR A 4 50.64 -13.70 39.06
CA THR A 4 49.99 -13.27 37.82
C THR A 4 48.51 -13.61 37.92
N ASP A 5 47.64 -12.59 37.98
CA ASP A 5 46.20 -12.79 37.78
C ASP A 5 45.73 -11.90 36.62
N GLU A 6 45.95 -12.42 35.42
CA GLU A 6 45.23 -11.97 34.22
C GLU A 6 43.78 -12.40 34.41
N SER A 7 42.91 -11.46 34.77
CA SER A 7 41.47 -11.66 34.86
C SER A 7 40.89 -11.96 33.48
N ASN A 8 41.01 -13.20 33.03
CA ASN A 8 40.38 -13.71 31.82
C ASN A 8 38.92 -14.03 32.15
N ILE A 9 38.06 -13.00 32.10
CA ILE A 9 36.62 -13.16 32.20
C ILE A 9 36.15 -13.83 30.91
N ILE A 10 36.06 -15.16 30.95
CA ILE A 10 35.41 -15.95 29.90
C ILE A 10 33.94 -15.50 29.85
N PRO A 11 33.44 -14.98 28.71
CA PRO A 11 32.01 -14.70 28.57
C PRO A 11 31.25 -16.01 28.75
N LEU A 12 30.39 -16.09 29.77
CA LEU A 12 29.48 -17.21 29.90
C LEU A 12 28.64 -17.29 28.61
N PRO A 13 28.55 -18.45 27.95
CA PRO A 13 27.73 -18.59 26.77
C PRO A 13 26.27 -18.30 27.15
N ASP A 14 25.67 -17.38 26.41
CA ASP A 14 24.25 -17.04 26.51
C ASP A 14 23.43 -18.35 26.38
N PRO A 15 22.63 -18.75 27.39
CA PRO A 15 21.89 -20.01 27.36
C PRO A 15 20.87 -20.09 26.21
N ASP A 16 20.61 -18.99 25.50
CA ASP A 16 19.72 -18.93 24.34
C ASP A 16 20.42 -18.99 22.96
N GLY A 17 21.76 -19.10 22.90
CA GLY A 17 22.53 -19.11 21.64
C GLY A 17 22.33 -20.32 20.71
N HIS A 18 21.58 -21.34 21.15
CA HIS A 18 21.38 -22.60 20.41
C HIS A 18 19.94 -22.85 19.93
N ARG A 19 18.99 -21.95 20.20
CA ARG A 19 17.66 -22.03 19.58
C ARG A 19 17.76 -21.57 18.13
N GLN A 20 18.02 -22.50 17.23
CA GLN A 20 17.87 -22.23 15.81
C GLN A 20 16.43 -21.77 15.56
N ARG A 21 16.30 -20.58 14.99
CA ARG A 21 15.02 -20.04 14.53
C ARG A 21 14.38 -21.11 13.61
N PRO A 22 13.10 -21.45 13.79
CA PRO A 22 12.41 -22.30 12.84
C PRO A 22 12.65 -21.76 11.42
N PRO A 23 12.93 -22.62 10.42
CA PRO A 23 13.27 -22.18 9.06
C PRO A 23 12.16 -21.31 8.44
N ASP A 24 10.91 -21.51 8.88
CA ASP A 24 9.73 -20.78 8.41
C ASP A 24 9.30 -19.63 9.34
N ALA A 25 10.02 -19.36 10.43
CA ALA A 25 9.65 -18.26 11.31
C ALA A 25 10.06 -16.93 10.66
N PRO A 26 9.09 -16.01 10.41
CA PRO A 26 9.35 -14.77 9.70
C PRO A 26 10.40 -13.96 10.43
N ARG A 27 11.34 -13.36 9.70
CA ARG A 27 12.42 -12.55 10.27
C ARG A 27 11.84 -11.35 11.04
N PRO A 28 12.54 -10.80 12.05
CA PRO A 28 11.97 -9.77 12.91
C PRO A 28 11.61 -8.49 12.12
N TRP A 29 12.41 -8.17 11.11
CA TRP A 29 12.16 -7.04 10.21
C TRP A 29 10.93 -7.26 9.30
N GLU A 30 10.59 -8.50 8.92
CA GLU A 30 9.41 -8.78 8.09
C GLU A 30 8.10 -8.39 8.80
N LYS A 31 8.08 -8.51 10.13
CA LYS A 31 6.94 -8.05 10.94
C LYS A 31 6.84 -6.52 10.92
N THR A 32 7.98 -5.83 11.04
CA THR A 32 8.06 -4.38 10.97
C THR A 32 7.65 -3.87 9.58
N ASP A 33 8.17 -4.47 8.52
CA ASP A 33 7.84 -4.12 7.14
C ASP A 33 6.36 -4.35 6.83
N ARG A 34 5.77 -5.44 7.35
CA ARG A 34 4.32 -5.66 7.22
C ARG A 34 3.51 -4.62 7.96
N ALA A 35 3.89 -4.26 9.18
CA ALA A 35 3.20 -3.21 9.93
C ALA A 35 3.29 -1.86 9.22
N GLN A 36 4.45 -1.56 8.64
CA GLN A 36 4.70 -0.37 7.85
C GLN A 36 3.85 -0.34 6.57
N ALA A 37 3.81 -1.45 5.83
CA ALA A 37 2.98 -1.59 4.64
C ALA A 37 1.50 -1.37 4.96
N VAL A 38 1.01 -1.90 6.09
CA VAL A 38 -0.37 -1.67 6.55
C VAL A 38 -0.62 -0.19 6.84
N MET A 39 0.30 0.47 7.54
CA MET A 39 0.21 1.90 7.86
C MET A 39 0.17 2.77 6.60
N GLU A 40 0.98 2.46 5.60
CA GLU A 40 1.06 3.20 4.33
C GLU A 40 -0.10 2.85 3.36
N GLY A 41 -0.88 1.80 3.66
CA GLY A 41 -2.00 1.33 2.83
C GLY A 41 -1.60 0.37 1.70
N ALA A 42 -0.40 -0.20 1.75
CA ALA A 42 0.08 -1.27 0.86
C ALA A 42 -0.46 -2.65 1.28
N ILE A 43 -1.79 -2.75 1.30
CA ILE A 43 -2.58 -3.94 1.66
C ILE A 43 -3.38 -4.49 0.47
N GLY A 44 -2.96 -4.16 -0.74
CA GLY A 44 -3.60 -4.59 -1.97
C GLY A 44 -3.53 -6.12 -2.16
N PRO A 45 -4.49 -6.70 -2.90
CA PRO A 45 -4.53 -8.12 -3.17
C PRO A 45 -3.30 -8.57 -3.97
N GLU A 46 -2.70 -9.67 -3.54
CA GLU A 46 -1.56 -10.30 -4.22
C GLU A 46 -2.01 -10.96 -5.54
N PRO A 47 -1.20 -10.90 -6.60
CA PRO A 47 -1.42 -11.71 -7.79
C PRO A 47 -1.59 -13.21 -7.44
N PRO A 48 -2.49 -13.96 -8.08
CA PRO A 48 -3.19 -13.63 -9.33
C PRO A 48 -4.53 -12.92 -9.15
N ALA A 49 -4.92 -12.55 -7.93
CA ALA A 49 -6.20 -11.86 -7.71
C ALA A 49 -6.27 -10.56 -8.56
N PRO A 50 -7.44 -10.17 -9.07
CA PRO A 50 -7.58 -8.95 -9.85
C PRO A 50 -7.28 -7.72 -8.98
N PRO A 51 -6.76 -6.62 -9.55
CA PRO A 51 -6.50 -5.38 -8.81
C PRO A 51 -7.80 -4.59 -8.65
N GLU A 52 -8.80 -5.19 -8.03
CA GLU A 52 -10.11 -4.60 -7.80
C GLU A 52 -10.22 -4.08 -6.36
N CYS A 53 -10.86 -2.93 -6.19
CA CYS A 53 -11.15 -2.42 -4.86
C CYS A 53 -12.30 -3.23 -4.23
N PRO A 54 -12.12 -3.85 -3.05
CA PRO A 54 -13.18 -4.63 -2.41
C PRO A 54 -14.35 -3.79 -1.90
N GLN A 55 -14.20 -2.46 -1.85
CA GLN A 55 -15.22 -1.54 -1.33
C GLN A 55 -16.12 -0.95 -2.42
N CYS A 56 -15.55 -0.64 -3.60
CA CYS A 56 -16.30 0.00 -4.69
C CYS A 56 -16.32 -0.81 -6.00
N GLY A 57 -15.59 -1.93 -6.08
CA GLY A 57 -15.52 -2.80 -7.25
C GLY A 57 -14.66 -2.28 -8.41
N LEU A 58 -14.10 -1.07 -8.31
CA LEU A 58 -13.31 -0.49 -9.39
C LEU A 58 -12.00 -1.25 -9.63
N THR A 59 -11.69 -1.48 -10.90
CA THR A 59 -10.33 -1.89 -11.30
C THR A 59 -9.37 -0.71 -11.12
N VAL A 60 -8.28 -0.93 -10.41
CA VAL A 60 -7.31 0.10 -10.03
C VAL A 60 -5.87 -0.29 -10.37
N GLU A 61 -4.92 0.65 -10.28
CA GLU A 61 -3.52 0.37 -10.59
C GLU A 61 -2.85 -0.33 -9.40
N ARG A 62 -2.37 -1.56 -9.58
CA ARG A 62 -1.63 -2.30 -8.55
C ARG A 62 -0.12 -2.24 -8.80
N HIS A 63 0.63 -1.88 -7.76
CA HIS A 63 2.09 -1.88 -7.76
C HIS A 63 2.64 -2.68 -6.59
N VAL A 64 3.73 -3.42 -6.82
CA VAL A 64 4.52 -4.04 -5.74
C VAL A 64 5.30 -2.95 -5.00
N THR A 65 5.49 -3.11 -3.70
CA THR A 65 6.29 -2.20 -2.86
C THR A 65 7.60 -2.84 -2.44
N TYR A 66 8.53 -2.04 -1.91
CA TYR A 66 9.78 -2.58 -1.34
C TYR A 66 9.56 -3.49 -0.12
N TYR A 67 8.36 -3.51 0.46
CA TYR A 67 7.98 -4.46 1.52
C TYR A 67 7.56 -5.84 0.98
N GLY A 68 7.53 -6.02 -0.34
CA GLY A 68 7.00 -7.23 -0.99
C GLY A 68 5.47 -7.33 -0.98
N THR A 69 4.77 -6.33 -0.45
CA THR A 69 3.31 -6.23 -0.51
C THR A 69 2.86 -5.30 -1.63
N HIS A 70 1.57 -5.28 -1.93
CA HIS A 70 1.02 -4.51 -3.04
C HIS A 70 0.25 -3.29 -2.56
N VAL A 71 0.32 -2.19 -3.29
CA VAL A 71 -0.51 -0.99 -3.09
C VAL A 71 -1.46 -0.82 -4.27
N LEU A 72 -2.68 -0.37 -3.98
CA LEU A 72 -3.64 0.04 -4.99
C LEU A 72 -3.65 1.57 -5.10
N LEU A 73 -3.27 2.08 -6.28
CA LEU A 73 -3.18 3.51 -6.58
C LEU A 73 -4.35 3.94 -7.47
N GLU A 74 -4.75 5.21 -7.32
CA GLU A 74 -5.79 5.79 -8.19
C GLU A 74 -5.30 5.82 -9.65
N PRO A 75 -6.05 5.22 -10.59
CA PRO A 75 -5.65 5.19 -11.98
C PRO A 75 -5.49 6.57 -12.60
N SER A 76 -4.43 6.75 -13.40
CA SER A 76 -4.20 7.95 -14.23
C SER A 76 -4.20 9.30 -13.50
N LEU A 77 -4.12 9.31 -12.16
CA LEU A 77 -4.09 10.54 -11.37
C LEU A 77 -2.69 10.82 -10.84
N LEU A 78 -2.14 11.96 -11.26
CA LEU A 78 -0.96 12.58 -10.69
C LEU A 78 -1.40 13.81 -9.90
N ALA A 79 -1.09 13.85 -8.61
CA ALA A 79 -1.40 14.95 -7.72
C ALA A 79 -0.12 15.73 -7.39
N PRO A 80 -0.17 17.07 -7.27
CA PRO A 80 0.92 17.83 -6.69
C PRO A 80 1.17 17.32 -5.26
N ALA A 81 2.39 16.90 -4.96
CA ALA A 81 2.67 16.20 -3.70
C ALA A 81 2.40 17.05 -2.45
N HIS A 82 2.53 18.37 -2.56
CA HIS A 82 2.23 19.31 -1.47
C HIS A 82 0.73 19.43 -1.14
N THR A 83 -0.18 18.98 -2.03
CA THR A 83 -1.62 18.94 -1.74
C THR A 83 -2.06 17.59 -1.18
N VAL A 84 -1.16 16.60 -1.15
CA VAL A 84 -1.41 15.25 -0.66
C VAL A 84 -0.85 15.13 0.76
N PRO A 85 -1.64 14.60 1.72
CA PRO A 85 -1.19 14.43 3.09
C PRO A 85 0.04 13.52 3.19
N ALA A 86 0.79 13.71 4.27
CA ALA A 86 1.81 12.74 4.67
C ALA A 86 1.21 11.33 4.73
N TRP A 87 2.04 10.32 4.50
CA TRP A 87 1.65 8.90 4.46
C TRP A 87 0.76 8.49 3.28
N HIS A 88 0.29 9.44 2.46
CA HIS A 88 -0.53 9.17 1.27
C HIS A 88 0.16 9.53 -0.04
N ARG A 89 1.43 9.95 0.02
CA ARG A 89 2.26 10.29 -1.14
C ARG A 89 2.99 9.05 -1.63
N TRP A 90 2.57 8.53 -2.78
CA TRP A 90 3.19 7.37 -3.40
C TRP A 90 3.95 7.75 -4.67
N TYR A 91 5.07 7.08 -4.89
CA TYR A 91 5.91 7.24 -6.07
C TYR A 91 6.16 5.85 -6.65
N VAL A 92 6.33 5.78 -7.97
CA VAL A 92 6.60 4.53 -8.69
C VAL A 92 7.92 4.68 -9.41
N ASP A 93 8.85 3.77 -9.15
CA ASP A 93 10.16 3.77 -9.79
C ASP A 93 10.08 3.21 -11.24
N PRO A 94 11.16 3.30 -12.04
CA PRO A 94 11.18 2.75 -13.39
C PRO A 94 10.95 1.23 -13.48
N ASN A 95 11.15 0.49 -12.39
CA ASN A 95 10.88 -0.94 -12.30
C ASN A 95 9.41 -1.24 -11.96
N GLY A 96 8.57 -0.21 -11.79
CA GLY A 96 7.18 -0.35 -11.39
C GLY A 96 7.00 -0.59 -9.88
N THR A 97 8.05 -0.47 -9.08
CA THR A 97 8.00 -0.62 -7.62
C THR A 97 7.58 0.68 -6.97
N ALA A 98 6.55 0.60 -6.13
CA ALA A 98 5.99 1.74 -5.43
C ALA A 98 6.63 1.94 -4.06
N TRP A 99 6.83 3.19 -3.67
CA TRP A 99 7.31 3.59 -2.35
C TRP A 99 6.59 4.84 -1.85
N ASN A 100 6.51 4.98 -0.52
CA ASN A 100 5.84 6.09 0.15
C ASN A 100 6.89 7.04 0.75
N SER A 101 6.71 8.34 0.59
CA SER A 101 7.64 9.32 1.20
C SER A 101 7.33 9.62 2.66
N ARG A 102 6.37 8.94 3.26
CA ARG A 102 5.99 9.06 4.68
C ARG A 102 5.70 10.52 5.05
N GLU A 103 6.37 11.02 6.07
CA GLU A 103 6.31 12.39 6.56
C GLU A 103 7.24 13.36 5.82
N ASP A 104 8.13 12.87 4.95
CA ASP A 104 9.13 13.70 4.27
C ASP A 104 8.44 14.77 3.42
N GLU A 105 8.94 16.00 3.53
CA GLU A 105 8.47 17.14 2.75
C GLU A 105 8.75 16.91 1.26
N PRO A 106 7.75 17.03 0.39
CA PRO A 106 7.96 16.85 -1.04
C PRO A 106 8.85 17.95 -1.63
N ALA A 107 9.71 17.57 -2.58
CA ALA A 107 10.48 18.54 -3.33
C ALA A 107 9.58 19.55 -4.07
N PRO A 108 10.02 20.80 -4.29
CA PRO A 108 9.26 21.78 -5.05
C PRO A 108 8.87 21.26 -6.44
N GLY A 109 7.58 21.33 -6.77
CA GLY A 109 7.05 20.83 -8.04
C GLY A 109 6.91 19.31 -8.14
N ALA A 110 7.19 18.55 -7.08
CA ALA A 110 7.00 17.11 -7.08
C ALA A 110 5.54 16.74 -7.29
N VAL A 111 5.33 15.69 -8.09
CA VAL A 111 4.03 15.04 -8.29
C VAL A 111 4.10 13.63 -7.73
N CYS A 112 3.01 13.18 -7.12
CA CYS A 112 2.89 11.83 -6.58
C CYS A 112 1.60 11.17 -7.08
N ARG A 113 1.52 9.87 -6.87
CA ARG A 113 0.30 9.08 -6.94
C ARG A 113 -0.39 9.12 -5.58
N ILE A 114 -1.69 8.85 -5.58
CA ILE A 114 -2.48 8.68 -4.36
C ILE A 114 -2.99 7.25 -4.24
N PRO A 115 -3.15 6.74 -3.00
CA PRO A 115 -3.75 5.43 -2.80
C PRO A 115 -5.24 5.49 -3.17
N HIS A 116 -5.76 4.47 -3.84
CA HIS A 116 -7.19 4.43 -4.17
C HIS A 116 -8.07 4.51 -2.92
N ARG A 117 -7.59 4.01 -1.77
CA ARG A 117 -8.32 4.05 -0.49
C ARG A 117 -8.88 5.44 -0.15
N ILE A 118 -8.10 6.51 -0.31
CA ILE A 118 -8.57 7.86 0.04
C ILE A 118 -9.48 8.49 -1.04
N ALA A 119 -9.43 7.94 -2.25
CA ALA A 119 -10.30 8.30 -3.37
C ALA A 119 -11.51 7.36 -3.51
N CYS A 120 -11.64 6.36 -2.64
CA CYS A 120 -12.63 5.31 -2.77
C CYS A 120 -14.04 5.84 -2.42
N PRO A 121 -15.02 5.74 -3.32
CA PRO A 121 -16.39 6.17 -3.03
C PRO A 121 -17.12 5.24 -2.05
N GLY A 122 -16.62 4.02 -1.84
CA GLY A 122 -17.19 3.03 -0.92
C GLY A 122 -16.78 3.20 0.55
N LEU A 123 -15.81 4.08 0.85
CA LEU A 123 -15.38 4.38 2.22
C LEU A 123 -15.95 5.73 2.67
N SER A 124 -16.29 5.88 3.94
CA SER A 124 -16.73 7.15 4.52
C SER A 124 -15.61 8.19 4.62
N LEU A 125 -15.96 9.47 4.75
CA LEU A 125 -14.99 10.55 4.97
C LEU A 125 -14.27 10.43 6.32
N GLU A 126 -14.89 9.79 7.31
CA GLU A 126 -14.25 9.51 8.60
C GLU A 126 -13.15 8.45 8.46
N GLU A 127 -13.33 7.48 7.57
CA GLU A 127 -12.34 6.44 7.28
C GLU A 127 -11.20 6.93 6.39
N THR A 128 -11.41 7.98 5.60
CA THR A 128 -10.42 8.47 4.64
C THR A 128 -9.78 9.78 5.04
N GLY A 129 -10.49 10.72 5.67
CA GLY A 129 -10.04 12.09 5.94
C GLY A 129 -10.80 13.15 5.12
N LEU A 130 -10.76 14.42 5.59
CA LEU A 130 -11.48 15.57 5.00
C LEU A 130 -10.54 16.42 4.12
N TRP A 131 -10.39 16.07 2.85
CA TRP A 131 -9.60 16.85 1.89
C TRP A 131 -10.43 17.25 0.68
N ARG A 132 -10.69 18.55 0.53
CA ARG A 132 -11.69 19.09 -0.41
C ARG A 132 -11.47 18.71 -1.88
N TRP A 133 -10.22 18.60 -2.33
CA TRP A 133 -9.94 18.23 -3.72
C TRP A 133 -10.19 16.74 -3.99
N LEU A 134 -10.15 15.88 -2.97
CA LEU A 134 -10.49 14.46 -3.09
C LEU A 134 -12.00 14.24 -3.25
N ASP A 135 -12.85 15.19 -2.86
CA ASP A 135 -14.31 15.09 -3.07
C ASP A 135 -14.63 14.94 -4.57
N THR A 136 -13.96 15.71 -5.42
CA THR A 136 -14.11 15.61 -6.88
C THR A 136 -13.67 14.25 -7.41
N VAL A 137 -12.50 13.76 -6.97
CA VAL A 137 -11.98 12.45 -7.39
C VAL A 137 -12.93 11.32 -6.97
N ARG A 138 -13.46 11.39 -5.75
CA ARG A 138 -14.43 10.42 -5.24
C ARG A 138 -15.74 10.45 -6.01
N ALA A 139 -16.24 11.62 -6.41
CA ALA A 139 -17.43 11.74 -7.23
C ALA A 139 -17.24 11.10 -8.62
N GLU A 140 -16.10 11.35 -9.27
CA GLU A 140 -15.74 10.70 -10.53
C GLU A 140 -15.61 9.19 -10.39
N ASN A 141 -15.01 8.72 -9.30
CA ASN A 141 -14.92 7.29 -8.99
C ASN A 141 -16.30 6.68 -8.77
N ALA A 142 -17.22 7.38 -8.10
CA ALA A 142 -18.59 6.91 -7.94
C ALA A 142 -19.31 6.80 -9.28
N ALA A 143 -19.13 7.78 -10.18
CA ALA A 143 -19.68 7.73 -11.53
C ALA A 143 -19.06 6.61 -12.37
N ARG A 144 -17.75 6.34 -12.22
CA ARG A 144 -17.07 5.21 -12.86
C ARG A 144 -17.60 3.87 -12.34
N ALA A 145 -17.73 3.72 -11.03
CA ALA A 145 -18.20 2.49 -10.41
C ALA A 145 -19.62 2.14 -10.85
N ARG A 146 -20.51 3.15 -10.96
CA ARG A 146 -21.85 2.97 -11.52
C ARG A 146 -21.81 2.50 -12.97
N ARG A 147 -20.99 3.12 -13.82
CA ARG A 147 -20.84 2.72 -15.23
C ARG A 147 -20.32 1.28 -15.38
N GLU A 148 -19.36 0.87 -14.56
CA GLU A 148 -18.83 -0.50 -14.58
C GLU A 148 -19.87 -1.53 -14.10
N ALA A 149 -20.65 -1.19 -13.05
CA ALA A 149 -21.75 -2.02 -12.59
C ALA A 149 -22.86 -2.16 -13.65
N ASP A 150 -23.26 -1.05 -14.27
CA ASP A 150 -24.31 -1.02 -15.31
C ASP A 150 -23.86 -1.72 -16.60
N GLY A 151 -22.58 -1.58 -16.99
CA GLY A 151 -21.98 -2.25 -18.14
C GLY A 151 -21.79 -3.76 -17.95
N THR A 152 -21.87 -4.26 -16.73
CA THR A 152 -21.86 -5.70 -16.41
C THR A 152 -23.23 -6.35 -16.68
N ILE A 153 -24.31 -5.56 -16.79
CA ILE A 153 -25.59 -6.02 -17.34
C ILE A 153 -25.41 -6.08 -18.87
N GLY A 154 -25.05 -7.27 -19.38
CA GLY A 154 -24.79 -7.50 -20.80
C GLY A 154 -25.95 -7.01 -21.70
N PRO A 155 -25.69 -6.73 -22.99
CA PRO A 155 -26.72 -6.23 -23.88
C PRO A 155 -27.88 -7.23 -23.90
N ALA A 156 -29.07 -6.77 -23.48
CA ALA A 156 -30.30 -7.53 -23.63
C ALA A 156 -30.37 -8.02 -25.07
N ALA A 157 -30.48 -9.35 -25.25
CA ALA A 157 -30.61 -9.97 -26.56
C ALA A 157 -31.73 -9.25 -27.32
N LEU A 158 -31.35 -8.58 -28.42
CA LEU A 158 -32.32 -7.97 -29.33
C LEU A 158 -33.28 -9.10 -29.78
N PRO A 159 -34.60 -8.86 -29.80
CA PRO A 159 -35.54 -9.89 -30.22
C PRO A 159 -35.25 -10.26 -31.68
N ASP A 160 -35.10 -11.56 -31.92
CA ASP A 160 -34.84 -12.15 -33.22
C ASP A 160 -36.03 -11.83 -34.15
N ALA A 161 -35.76 -11.14 -35.25
CA ALA A 161 -36.75 -10.86 -36.29
C ALA A 161 -36.54 -11.86 -37.42
N GLY A 162 -37.18 -13.03 -37.31
CA GLY A 162 -37.20 -14.10 -38.30
C GLY A 162 -38.49 -14.89 -38.27
#